data_AF-A0A1H8IRY9-F1
#
_entry.id   AF-A0A1H8IRY9-F1
#
_cell.length_a   1.000
_cell.length_b   1.000
_cell.length_c   1.000
_cell.angle_alpha   90.00
_cell.angle_beta   90.00
_cell.angle_gamma   90.00
#
_symmetry.space_group_name_H-M   'P 1'
#
loop_
_entity.id
_entity.type
_entity.pdbx_description
1 polymer ?
#
loop_
_entity_poly.entity_id
_entity_poly.type
_entity_poly.pdbx_seq_one_letter_code
_entity_poly.pdbx_strand_id
1 'polypeptide(L)'
;MIPISNQIFQSTEGQDKDFGAYTTEVTQIGILSVPSGEIVACDPLVFPEREPFSLKVKPGQYPVYLNIVHFNPEHYRVAYAILRFNNNLPVRWEMATLHGQDVNTLKENEIFGYGVDAGTGCFMDVEAAKILVGMEDGYDFYEQVIEPVYDDWADIPLNEDGLNVILFTSGWGDGFYASYWGFDKNGEVACLVTDFAVLGEV
;
A
#
# COMPACT_ATOMS: atom_id res chain seq x y z
N MET A 1 -14.77 -14.46 0.35
CA MET A 1 -13.92 -14.81 -0.81
C MET A 1 -12.48 -14.44 -0.44
N ILE A 2 -11.46 -15.13 -0.93
CA ILE A 2 -10.07 -14.69 -0.72
C ILE A 2 -9.89 -13.48 -1.65
N PRO A 3 -9.70 -12.25 -1.16
CA PRO A 3 -9.76 -11.07 -2.02
C PRO A 3 -8.57 -11.00 -2.98
N ILE A 4 -7.44 -11.62 -2.63
CA ILE A 4 -6.17 -11.42 -3.33
C ILE A 4 -5.54 -12.75 -3.76
N SER A 5 -5.36 -12.91 -5.07
CA SER A 5 -4.67 -14.04 -5.70
C SER A 5 -3.14 -13.92 -5.53
N ASN A 6 -2.43 -15.03 -5.38
CA ASN A 6 -0.95 -15.02 -5.39
C ASN A 6 -0.34 -14.59 -6.74
N GLN A 7 -1.16 -14.42 -7.77
CA GLN A 7 -0.75 -13.84 -9.05
C GLN A 7 -0.22 -12.41 -8.92
N ILE A 8 -0.58 -11.66 -7.87
CA ILE A 8 -0.09 -10.27 -7.68
C ILE A 8 1.43 -10.16 -7.54
N PHE A 9 2.13 -11.28 -7.24
CA PHE A 9 3.58 -11.32 -7.06
C PHE A 9 4.37 -11.62 -8.34
N GLN A 10 3.69 -11.72 -9.49
CA GLN A 10 4.32 -11.99 -10.78
C GLN A 10 3.61 -11.25 -11.91
N SER A 11 4.29 -11.14 -13.05
CA SER A 11 3.63 -10.70 -14.28
C SER A 11 2.57 -11.69 -14.72
N THR A 12 1.42 -11.19 -15.12
CA THR A 12 0.29 -11.99 -15.59
C THR A 12 -0.38 -11.33 -16.78
N GLU A 13 -1.27 -12.05 -17.45
CA GLU A 13 -2.14 -11.53 -18.49
C GLU A 13 -3.58 -11.82 -18.08
N GLY A 14 -4.50 -10.95 -18.48
CA GLY A 14 -5.91 -11.11 -18.15
C GLY A 14 -6.81 -10.33 -19.09
N GLN A 15 -8.11 -10.35 -18.75
CA GLN A 15 -9.15 -9.70 -19.52
C GLN A 15 -10.00 -8.83 -18.58
N ASP A 16 -9.96 -7.54 -18.82
CA ASP A 16 -10.86 -6.57 -18.21
C ASP A 16 -12.11 -6.39 -19.08
N LYS A 17 -13.23 -6.10 -18.43
CA LYS A 17 -14.54 -5.97 -19.08
C LYS A 17 -14.63 -4.70 -19.94
N ASP A 18 -14.02 -3.61 -19.49
CA ASP A 18 -14.16 -2.29 -20.08
C ASP A 18 -12.94 -1.92 -20.94
N PHE A 19 -11.75 -2.38 -20.54
CA PHE A 19 -10.48 -2.04 -21.19
C PHE A 19 -9.88 -3.16 -22.05
N GLY A 20 -10.45 -4.36 -22.01
CA GLY A 20 -10.00 -5.46 -22.84
C GLY A 20 -8.83 -6.25 -22.24
N ALA A 21 -7.96 -6.79 -23.09
CA ALA A 21 -6.81 -7.55 -22.62
C ALA A 21 -5.84 -6.65 -21.86
N TYR A 22 -5.27 -7.15 -20.77
CA TYR A 22 -4.24 -6.44 -20.00
C TYR A 22 -3.08 -7.36 -19.66
N THR A 23 -1.94 -6.74 -19.35
CA THR A 23 -0.79 -7.42 -18.72
C THR A 23 -0.48 -6.77 -17.38
N THR A 24 0.07 -7.51 -16.43
CA THR A 24 0.61 -6.95 -15.19
C THR A 24 2.12 -7.09 -15.15
N GLU A 25 2.78 -6.17 -14.47
CA GLU A 25 4.17 -6.30 -14.06
C GLU A 25 4.30 -6.03 -12.56
N VAL A 26 5.39 -6.53 -11.98
CA VAL A 26 5.71 -6.31 -10.56
C VAL A 26 7.06 -5.64 -10.46
N THR A 27 7.08 -4.43 -9.93
CA THR A 27 8.28 -3.58 -9.84
C THR A 27 8.57 -3.27 -8.38
N GLN A 28 9.82 -3.47 -7.97
CA GLN A 28 10.27 -3.01 -6.66
C GLN A 28 10.51 -1.50 -6.71
N ILE A 29 9.90 -0.76 -5.79
CA ILE A 29 9.94 0.71 -5.78
C ILE A 29 10.77 1.31 -4.65
N GLY A 30 11.14 0.50 -3.65
CA GLY A 30 11.95 0.97 -2.52
C GLY A 30 12.13 -0.08 -1.43
N ILE A 31 12.81 0.32 -0.36
CA ILE A 31 12.94 -0.48 0.87
C ILE A 31 12.45 0.37 2.03
N LEU A 32 11.35 -0.05 2.65
CA LEU A 32 10.76 0.66 3.77
C LEU A 32 11.46 0.30 5.08
N SER A 33 11.90 1.31 5.83
CA SER A 33 12.42 1.20 7.19
C SER A 33 11.27 1.18 8.20
N VAL A 34 11.19 0.11 9.01
CA VAL A 34 10.12 -0.12 9.99
C VAL A 34 10.72 -0.44 11.36
N PRO A 35 11.35 0.52 12.06
CA PRO A 35 12.00 0.28 13.34
C PRO A 35 11.02 0.02 14.49
N SER A 36 9.79 0.52 14.45
CA SER A 36 8.79 0.27 15.50
C SER A 36 8.09 -1.08 15.31
N GLY A 37 8.03 -1.56 14.07
CA GLY A 37 7.20 -2.69 13.66
C GLY A 37 5.73 -2.31 13.43
N GLU A 38 5.36 -1.04 13.56
CA GLU A 38 4.00 -0.53 13.40
C GLU A 38 3.89 0.22 12.07
N ILE A 39 3.03 -0.28 11.18
CA ILE A 39 2.91 0.22 9.81
C ILE A 39 1.65 1.07 9.68
N VAL A 40 1.81 2.21 9.02
CA VAL A 40 0.73 3.10 8.59
C VAL A 40 0.59 3.00 7.07
N ALA A 41 -0.65 2.93 6.59
CA ALA A 41 -1.00 3.20 5.21
C ALA A 41 -2.09 4.27 5.19
N CYS A 42 -1.85 5.37 4.47
CA CYS A 42 -2.75 6.49 4.34
C CYS A 42 -2.50 7.24 3.04
N ASP A 43 -3.28 8.29 2.81
CA ASP A 43 -2.84 9.41 1.99
C ASP A 43 -1.94 10.31 2.85
N PRO A 44 -0.63 10.41 2.56
CA PRO A 44 0.30 11.16 3.41
C PRO A 44 0.18 12.68 3.24
N LEU A 45 -0.51 13.16 2.21
CA LEU A 45 -0.69 14.59 1.94
C LEU A 45 -1.92 15.15 2.64
N VAL A 46 -2.90 14.29 2.92
CA VAL A 46 -4.19 14.69 3.47
C VAL A 46 -4.42 14.13 4.87
N PHE A 47 -3.93 12.92 5.16
CA PHE A 47 -4.19 12.21 6.42
C PHE A 47 -2.91 11.59 7.05
N PRO A 48 -1.78 12.32 7.18
CA PRO A 48 -0.54 11.77 7.74
C PRO A 48 -0.65 11.31 9.20
N GLU A 49 -1.65 11.79 9.93
CA GLU A 49 -1.92 11.46 11.34
C GLU A 49 -2.64 10.12 11.56
N ARG A 50 -2.90 9.36 10.50
CA ARG A 50 -3.61 8.09 10.61
C ARG A 50 -2.85 7.10 11.51
N GLU A 51 -3.59 6.49 12.43
CA GLU A 51 -3.08 5.44 13.32
C GLU A 51 -2.52 4.22 12.55
N PRO A 52 -1.54 3.51 13.13
CA PRO A 52 -1.00 2.29 12.53
C PRO A 52 -1.98 1.12 12.59
N PHE A 53 -1.79 0.13 11.72
CA PHE A 53 -2.51 -1.13 11.81
C PHE A 53 -2.26 -1.83 13.15
N SER A 54 -3.27 -2.57 13.61
CA SER A 54 -3.26 -3.27 14.91
C SER A 54 -2.22 -4.41 14.98
N LEU A 55 -1.91 -5.04 13.84
CA LEU A 55 -0.89 -6.07 13.75
C LEU A 55 0.49 -5.43 13.60
N LYS A 56 1.43 -5.84 14.46
CA LYS A 56 2.83 -5.45 14.39
C LYS A 56 3.67 -6.50 13.67
N VAL A 57 4.68 -6.05 12.94
CA VAL A 57 5.71 -6.90 12.34
C VAL A 57 7.00 -6.80 13.13
N LYS A 58 7.96 -7.68 12.82
CA LYS A 58 9.31 -7.57 13.39
C LYS A 58 9.95 -6.26 12.90
N PRO A 59 10.63 -5.48 13.76
CA PRO A 59 11.41 -4.35 13.30
C PRO A 59 12.43 -4.73 12.23
N GLY A 60 12.57 -3.91 11.19
CA GLY A 60 13.47 -4.23 10.08
C GLY A 60 13.30 -3.31 8.87
N GLN A 61 13.86 -3.74 7.75
CA GLN A 61 13.75 -3.09 6.46
C GLN A 61 13.13 -4.07 5.46
N TYR A 62 12.13 -3.63 4.70
CA TYR A 62 11.29 -4.51 3.91
C TYR A 62 11.05 -3.93 2.51
N PRO A 63 11.24 -4.72 1.44
CA PRO A 63 11.03 -4.23 0.09
C PRO A 63 9.54 -3.97 -0.18
N VAL A 64 9.28 -2.87 -0.87
CA VAL A 64 7.96 -2.50 -1.38
C VAL A 64 7.93 -2.71 -2.88
N TYR A 65 6.84 -3.32 -3.36
CA TYR A 65 6.57 -3.57 -4.76
C TYR A 65 5.24 -2.97 -5.16
N LEU A 66 5.11 -2.62 -6.44
CA LEU A 66 3.82 -2.34 -7.07
C LEU A 66 3.50 -3.45 -8.06
N ASN A 67 2.25 -3.89 -8.06
CA ASN A 67 1.67 -4.60 -9.21
C ASN A 67 0.99 -3.57 -10.10
N ILE A 68 1.55 -3.36 -11.30
CA ILE A 68 1.08 -2.37 -12.26
C ILE A 68 0.36 -3.10 -13.37
N VAL A 69 -0.90 -2.76 -13.62
CA VAL A 69 -1.66 -3.24 -14.77
C VAL A 69 -1.49 -2.29 -15.95
N HIS A 70 -1.26 -2.86 -17.13
CA HIS A 70 -1.16 -2.18 -18.41
C HIS A 70 -2.32 -2.62 -19.30
N PHE A 71 -3.26 -1.71 -19.58
CA PHE A 71 -4.34 -1.94 -20.54
C PHE A 71 -3.89 -1.61 -21.98
N ASN A 72 -3.01 -0.62 -22.11
CA ASN A 72 -2.23 -0.32 -23.29
C ASN A 72 -1.01 0.55 -22.88
N PRO A 73 -0.05 0.84 -23.78
CA PRO A 73 1.18 1.56 -23.40
C PRO A 73 0.98 2.95 -22.78
N GLU A 74 -0.15 3.60 -23.00
CA GLU A 74 -0.47 4.94 -22.44
C GLU A 74 -1.47 4.85 -21.28
N HIS A 75 -1.95 3.66 -20.96
CA HIS A 75 -2.99 3.44 -19.95
C HIS A 75 -2.60 2.30 -19.01
N TYR A 76 -1.94 2.67 -17.92
CA TYR A 76 -1.56 1.77 -16.84
C TYR A 76 -1.99 2.31 -15.48
N ARG A 77 -2.09 1.42 -14.48
CA ARG A 77 -2.55 1.74 -13.13
C ARG A 77 -1.82 0.89 -12.10
N VAL A 78 -1.57 1.45 -10.93
CA VAL A 78 -1.17 0.65 -9.76
C VAL A 78 -2.39 -0.12 -9.26
N ALA A 79 -2.40 -1.44 -9.44
CA ALA A 79 -3.48 -2.29 -8.96
C ALA A 79 -3.28 -2.65 -7.48
N TYR A 80 -2.04 -2.94 -7.09
CA TYR A 80 -1.70 -3.31 -5.72
C TYR A 80 -0.38 -2.68 -5.29
N ALA A 81 -0.33 -2.19 -4.04
CA ALA A 81 0.91 -1.87 -3.35
C ALA A 81 1.23 -2.97 -2.34
N ILE A 82 2.47 -3.49 -2.35
CA ILE A 82 2.85 -4.73 -1.68
C ILE A 82 4.09 -4.51 -0.83
N LEU A 83 3.96 -4.60 0.49
CA LEU A 83 5.08 -4.64 1.43
C LEU A 83 5.40 -6.10 1.77
N ARG A 84 6.60 -6.60 1.43
CA ARG A 84 7.00 -8.01 1.62
C ARG A 84 7.89 -8.20 2.84
N PHE A 85 7.51 -9.13 3.73
CA PHE A 85 8.26 -9.46 4.95
C PHE A 85 9.09 -10.74 4.82
N ASN A 86 8.68 -11.65 3.94
CA ASN A 86 9.43 -12.86 3.61
C ASN A 86 9.14 -13.30 2.15
N ASN A 87 9.77 -14.40 1.71
CA ASN A 87 9.64 -14.92 0.34
C ASN A 87 8.56 -16.03 0.19
N ASN A 88 7.85 -16.36 1.26
CA ASN A 88 6.79 -17.38 1.20
C ASN A 88 5.52 -16.80 0.55
N LEU A 89 4.74 -17.65 -0.10
CA LEU A 89 3.45 -17.25 -0.63
C LEU A 89 2.37 -17.26 0.47
N PRO A 90 1.51 -16.23 0.53
CA PRO A 90 0.31 -16.27 1.36
C PRO A 90 -0.60 -17.44 1.01
N VAL A 91 -1.16 -18.08 2.04
CA VAL A 91 -2.20 -19.11 1.93
C VAL A 91 -3.48 -18.72 2.66
N ARG A 92 -3.43 -17.62 3.44
CA ARG A 92 -4.56 -17.02 4.15
C ARG A 92 -4.42 -15.50 4.08
N TRP A 93 -5.54 -14.83 3.89
CA TRP A 93 -5.61 -13.37 3.83
C TRP A 93 -6.58 -12.85 4.88
N GLU A 94 -6.24 -11.76 5.55
CA GLU A 94 -7.10 -11.07 6.50
C GLU A 94 -7.05 -9.57 6.26
N MET A 95 -8.20 -8.90 6.34
CA MET A 95 -8.25 -7.44 6.23
C MET A 95 -7.44 -6.82 7.37
N ALA A 96 -6.58 -5.87 7.03
CA ALA A 96 -5.79 -5.10 7.97
C ALA A 96 -6.67 -4.07 8.66
N THR A 97 -6.73 -4.12 9.99
CA THR A 97 -7.59 -3.28 10.82
C THR A 97 -6.78 -2.39 11.74
N LEU A 98 -7.35 -1.25 12.11
CA LEU A 98 -6.90 -0.44 13.24
C LEU A 98 -7.30 -1.07 14.58
N HIS A 99 -6.71 -0.59 15.67
CA HIS A 99 -7.12 -1.01 17.01
C HIS A 99 -8.62 -0.71 17.25
N GLY A 100 -9.39 -1.72 17.65
CA GLY A 100 -10.82 -1.59 17.93
C GLY A 100 -11.75 -1.78 16.73
N GLN A 101 -11.21 -1.94 15.52
CA GLN A 101 -12.01 -2.34 14.35
C GLN A 101 -12.23 -3.86 14.34
N ASP A 102 -13.49 -4.27 14.19
CA ASP A 102 -13.90 -5.67 14.12
C ASP A 102 -14.60 -5.93 12.77
N VAL A 103 -13.96 -6.74 11.93
CA VAL A 103 -14.46 -7.09 10.58
C VAL A 103 -15.83 -7.76 10.60
N ASN A 104 -16.24 -8.39 11.71
CA ASN A 104 -17.56 -9.00 11.84
C ASN A 104 -18.70 -7.97 11.95
N THR A 105 -18.36 -6.70 12.12
CA THR A 105 -19.34 -5.59 12.16
C THR A 105 -19.67 -5.03 10.78
N LEU A 106 -18.87 -5.38 9.76
CA LEU A 106 -19.08 -4.94 8.38
C LEU A 106 -20.27 -5.68 7.75
N LYS A 107 -21.07 -4.96 6.98
CA LYS A 107 -22.04 -5.56 6.06
C LYS A 107 -21.32 -6.11 4.82
N GLU A 108 -22.08 -6.83 4.00
CA GLU A 108 -21.61 -7.27 2.69
C GLU A 108 -21.09 -6.08 1.87
N ASN A 109 -19.88 -6.23 1.32
CA ASN A 109 -19.14 -5.22 0.55
C ASN A 109 -18.68 -3.97 1.33
N GLU A 110 -18.90 -3.89 2.65
CA GLU A 110 -18.25 -2.87 3.47
C GLU A 110 -16.81 -3.29 3.77
N ILE A 111 -15.91 -2.30 3.87
CA ILE A 111 -14.50 -2.50 4.17
C ILE A 111 -14.04 -1.55 5.27
N PHE A 112 -13.00 -1.96 6.00
CA PHE A 112 -12.10 -1.02 6.66
C PHE A 112 -10.96 -0.69 5.71
N GLY A 113 -10.53 0.57 5.71
CA GLY A 113 -9.55 1.07 4.78
C GLY A 113 -8.98 2.42 5.18
N TYR A 114 -8.39 3.11 4.21
CA TYR A 114 -8.01 4.50 4.33
C TYR A 114 -8.50 5.28 3.11
N GLY A 115 -8.84 6.56 3.34
CA GLY A 115 -9.22 7.47 2.28
C GLY A 115 -7.99 7.99 1.54
N VAL A 116 -8.14 8.18 0.23
CA VAL A 116 -7.20 8.88 -0.64
C VAL A 116 -7.92 10.05 -1.27
N ASP A 117 -7.30 11.24 -1.21
CA ASP A 117 -7.90 12.51 -1.66
C ASP A 117 -6.88 13.40 -2.42
N ALA A 118 -5.63 12.94 -2.53
CA ALA A 118 -4.59 13.51 -3.40
C ALA A 118 -4.08 12.48 -4.43
N GLY A 119 -4.88 11.45 -4.74
CA GLY A 119 -4.49 10.35 -5.63
C GLY A 119 -3.27 9.54 -5.17
N THR A 120 -2.81 9.71 -3.92
CA THR A 120 -1.56 9.14 -3.41
C THR A 120 -1.80 8.25 -2.20
N GLY A 121 -1.25 7.04 -2.22
CA GLY A 121 -1.13 6.17 -1.06
C GLY A 121 0.31 6.08 -0.58
N CYS A 122 0.51 5.59 0.66
CA CYS A 122 1.84 5.31 1.16
C CYS A 122 1.92 4.06 2.03
N PHE A 123 3.16 3.59 2.23
CA PHE A 123 3.54 2.82 3.42
C PHE A 123 4.62 3.57 4.19
N MET A 124 4.48 3.61 5.52
CA MET A 124 5.47 4.18 6.42
C MET A 124 5.42 3.53 7.81
N ASP A 125 6.49 3.68 8.58
CA ASP A 125 6.50 3.40 10.01
C ASP A 125 5.76 4.51 10.78
N VAL A 126 5.17 4.20 11.94
CA VAL A 126 4.50 5.21 12.78
C VAL A 126 5.42 6.36 13.20
N GLU A 127 6.73 6.12 13.37
CA GLU A 127 7.68 7.19 13.69
C GLU A 127 7.91 8.13 12.49
N ALA A 128 7.84 7.61 11.25
CA ALA A 128 7.86 8.44 10.05
C ALA A 128 6.58 9.29 9.95
N ALA A 129 5.43 8.71 10.26
CA ALA A 129 4.15 9.44 10.30
C ALA A 129 4.20 10.64 11.26
N LYS A 130 4.79 10.48 12.45
CA LYS A 130 4.98 11.57 13.42
C LYS A 130 5.86 12.70 12.90
N ILE A 131 6.88 12.40 12.11
CA ILE A 131 7.72 13.41 11.46
C ILE A 131 6.88 14.21 10.46
N LEU A 132 6.10 13.53 9.61
CA LEU A 132 5.21 14.20 8.64
C LEU A 132 4.21 15.12 9.31
N VAL A 133 3.54 14.66 10.38
CA VAL A 133 2.60 15.47 11.17
C VAL A 133 3.28 16.69 11.81
N GLY A 134 4.57 16.57 12.13
CA GLY A 134 5.36 17.66 12.71
C GLY A 134 5.89 18.69 11.70
N MET A 135 5.77 18.44 10.40
CA MET A 135 6.08 19.44 9.36
C MET A 135 4.99 20.52 9.40
N GLU A 136 5.37 21.79 9.51
CA GLU A 136 4.50 22.90 9.95
C GLU A 136 3.24 23.11 9.09
N ASP A 137 3.21 22.61 7.85
CA ASP A 137 2.00 22.40 7.04
C ASP A 137 2.23 21.24 6.03
N GLY A 138 1.18 20.46 5.69
CA GLY A 138 1.26 19.43 4.63
C GLY A 138 1.68 19.99 3.26
N TYR A 139 1.55 21.31 3.07
CA TYR A 139 2.06 22.06 1.93
C TYR A 139 3.59 22.04 1.85
N ASP A 140 4.29 22.13 2.99
CA ASP A 140 5.74 22.04 3.03
C ASP A 140 6.23 20.66 2.63
N PHE A 141 5.56 19.60 3.09
CA PHE A 141 5.88 18.25 2.62
C PHE A 141 5.63 18.12 1.12
N TYR A 142 4.50 18.61 0.61
CA TYR A 142 4.20 18.56 -0.81
C TYR A 142 5.26 19.30 -1.67
N GLU A 143 5.59 20.55 -1.37
CA GLU A 143 6.56 21.34 -2.16
C GLU A 143 8.00 20.87 -1.96
N GLN A 144 8.40 20.54 -0.74
CA GLN A 144 9.80 20.22 -0.45
C GLN A 144 10.13 18.78 -0.83
N VAL A 145 9.13 17.90 -0.93
CA VAL A 145 9.35 16.46 -1.03
C VAL A 145 8.66 15.82 -2.23
N ILE A 146 7.43 16.21 -2.56
CA ILE A 146 6.62 15.52 -3.57
C ILE A 146 6.73 16.17 -4.94
N GLU A 147 6.51 17.48 -5.03
CA GLU A 147 6.58 18.24 -6.27
C GLU A 147 7.89 18.02 -7.04
N PRO A 148 9.07 17.96 -6.39
CA PRO A 148 10.33 17.72 -7.11
C PRO A 148 10.47 16.32 -7.69
N VAL A 149 9.66 15.36 -7.24
CA VAL A 149 9.81 13.91 -7.50
C VAL A 149 8.59 13.33 -8.22
N TYR A 150 7.67 14.17 -8.73
CA TYR A 150 6.36 13.74 -9.24
C TYR A 150 6.47 12.68 -10.36
N ASP A 151 6.41 11.43 -9.94
CA ASP A 151 6.44 10.17 -10.68
C ASP A 151 5.37 9.25 -10.06
N ASP A 152 5.13 8.08 -10.64
CA ASP A 152 4.09 7.17 -10.13
C ASP A 152 4.36 6.64 -8.72
N TRP A 153 5.60 6.73 -8.24
CA TRP A 153 6.02 6.38 -6.89
C TRP A 153 7.31 7.09 -6.50
N ALA A 154 7.59 7.13 -5.19
CA ALA A 154 8.86 7.64 -4.67
C ALA A 154 9.25 6.97 -3.36
N ASP A 155 10.56 6.82 -3.15
CA ASP A 155 11.16 6.43 -1.86
C ASP A 155 11.79 7.67 -1.24
N ILE A 156 11.14 8.20 -0.21
CA ILE A 156 11.47 9.49 0.38
C ILE A 156 12.14 9.31 1.74
N PRO A 157 13.42 9.65 1.91
CA PRO A 157 14.05 9.71 3.22
C PRO A 157 13.54 10.91 4.03
N LEU A 158 13.22 10.68 5.31
CA LEU A 158 12.72 11.73 6.23
C LEU A 158 13.77 12.21 7.22
N ASN A 159 14.78 11.40 7.55
CA ASN A 159 15.83 11.78 8.50
C ASN A 159 17.13 10.99 8.28
N GLU A 160 18.17 11.38 9.02
CA GLU A 160 19.49 10.72 8.98
C GLU A 160 19.49 9.30 9.57
N ASP A 161 18.50 8.95 10.40
CA ASP A 161 18.33 7.62 10.99
C ASP A 161 17.77 6.58 10.00
N GLY A 162 17.45 7.02 8.77
CA GLY A 162 16.96 6.16 7.70
C GLY A 162 15.48 5.84 7.80
N LEU A 163 14.67 6.67 8.48
CA LEU A 163 13.22 6.63 8.32
C LEU A 163 12.86 7.16 6.93
N ASN A 164 11.89 6.52 6.30
CA ASN A 164 11.41 6.89 4.98
C ASN A 164 9.91 6.63 4.83
N VAL A 165 9.36 7.18 3.75
CA VAL A 165 7.99 6.97 3.30
C VAL A 165 8.05 6.50 1.86
N ILE A 166 7.38 5.39 1.57
CA ILE A 166 7.21 4.91 0.20
C ILE A 166 5.85 5.39 -0.29
N LEU A 167 5.86 6.20 -1.34
CA LEU A 167 4.69 6.82 -1.96
C LEU A 167 4.35 6.12 -3.26
N PHE A 168 3.07 6.06 -3.61
CA PHE A 168 2.61 5.49 -4.88
C PHE A 168 1.24 6.06 -5.29
N THR A 169 1.00 6.17 -6.59
CA THR A 169 -0.31 6.50 -7.14
C THR A 169 -1.33 5.42 -6.79
N SER A 170 -2.58 5.82 -6.59
CA SER A 170 -3.65 4.96 -6.06
C SER A 170 -4.65 4.56 -7.13
N GLY A 171 -4.37 3.50 -7.90
CA GLY A 171 -5.33 2.99 -8.91
C GLY A 171 -5.94 4.11 -9.76
N TRP A 172 -7.26 4.33 -9.63
CA TRP A 172 -8.02 5.35 -10.37
C TRP A 172 -7.96 6.78 -9.77
N GLY A 173 -7.22 6.99 -8.68
CA GLY A 173 -7.11 8.23 -7.94
C GLY A 173 -7.84 8.14 -6.59
N ASP A 174 -8.53 9.23 -6.24
CA ASP A 174 -9.22 9.36 -4.95
C ASP A 174 -10.23 8.23 -4.70
N GLY A 175 -10.33 7.80 -3.45
CA GLY A 175 -11.15 6.65 -3.09
C GLY A 175 -10.99 6.20 -1.65
N PHE A 176 -11.50 5.00 -1.36
CA PHE A 176 -11.36 4.37 -0.05
C PHE A 176 -10.93 2.92 -0.23
N TYR A 177 -9.71 2.61 0.20
CA TYR A 177 -9.02 1.38 -0.17
C TYR A 177 -8.66 0.55 1.05
N ALA A 178 -8.80 -0.78 0.94
CA ALA A 178 -8.49 -1.71 2.00
C ALA A 178 -7.06 -2.25 1.87
N SER A 179 -6.45 -2.54 3.02
CA SER A 179 -5.22 -3.31 3.08
C SER A 179 -5.48 -4.69 3.68
N TYR A 180 -4.64 -5.67 3.34
CA TYR A 180 -4.78 -7.06 3.75
C TYR A 180 -3.43 -7.67 4.13
N TRP A 181 -3.40 -8.39 5.25
CA TRP A 181 -2.28 -9.22 5.68
C TRP A 181 -2.34 -10.58 4.98
N GLY A 182 -1.26 -10.94 4.31
CA GLY A 182 -1.04 -12.27 3.76
C GLY A 182 -0.21 -13.12 4.72
N PHE A 183 -0.76 -14.26 5.15
CA PHE A 183 -0.09 -15.21 6.03
C PHE A 183 0.37 -16.44 5.26
N ASP A 184 1.61 -16.86 5.47
CA ASP A 184 2.15 -18.07 4.86
C ASP A 184 1.67 -19.35 5.54
N LYS A 185 2.10 -20.51 5.01
CA LYS A 185 1.76 -21.84 5.52
C LYS A 185 2.19 -22.11 6.96
N ASN A 186 3.14 -21.34 7.50
CA ASN A 186 3.59 -21.44 8.88
C ASN A 186 2.80 -20.51 9.81
N GLY A 187 1.91 -19.67 9.26
CA GLY A 187 1.18 -18.66 9.99
C GLY A 187 1.96 -17.37 10.21
N GLU A 188 3.12 -17.20 9.57
CA GLU A 188 3.90 -15.96 9.63
C GLU A 188 3.37 -14.94 8.61
N VAL A 189 3.50 -13.65 8.92
CA VAL A 189 3.12 -12.58 7.99
C VAL A 189 4.12 -12.55 6.84
N ALA A 190 3.65 -12.82 5.63
CA ALA A 190 4.44 -12.80 4.41
C ALA A 190 4.40 -11.43 3.73
N CYS A 191 3.26 -10.75 3.77
CA CYS A 191 3.08 -9.43 3.17
C CYS A 191 1.92 -8.63 3.76
N LEU A 192 1.95 -7.32 3.52
CA LEU A 192 0.82 -6.40 3.61
C LEU A 192 0.55 -5.88 2.20
N VAL A 193 -0.72 -5.88 1.79
CA VAL A 193 -1.11 -5.43 0.45
C VAL A 193 -2.25 -4.43 0.54
N THR A 194 -2.10 -3.26 -0.08
CA THR A 194 -3.24 -2.40 -0.38
C THR A 194 -3.77 -2.75 -1.76
N ASP A 195 -5.08 -2.98 -1.84
CA ASP A 195 -5.80 -3.22 -3.10
C ASP A 195 -6.54 -1.95 -3.52
N PHE A 196 -6.21 -1.44 -4.72
CA PHE A 196 -6.82 -0.24 -5.29
C PHE A 196 -8.06 -0.52 -6.14
N ALA A 197 -8.60 -1.74 -6.08
CA ALA A 197 -9.80 -2.17 -6.77
C ALA A 197 -9.76 -1.90 -8.29
N VAL A 198 -8.56 -1.98 -8.89
CA VAL A 198 -8.37 -1.79 -10.34
C VAL A 198 -8.72 -3.05 -11.11
N LEU A 199 -8.25 -4.20 -10.62
CA LEU A 199 -8.60 -5.51 -11.14
C LEU A 199 -9.76 -6.02 -10.27
N GLY A 200 -10.93 -6.26 -10.87
CA GLY A 200 -12.07 -6.81 -10.15
C GLY A 200 -11.77 -8.18 -9.52
N GLU A 201 -12.73 -8.75 -8.78
CA GLU A 201 -12.59 -10.11 -8.24
C GLU A 201 -12.24 -11.10 -9.37
N VAL A 202 -11.11 -11.80 -9.24
CA VAL A 202 -10.60 -12.79 -10.20
C VAL A 202 -11.28 -14.14 -9.99
#